data_AF-A0AAV3F9J4-F1
#
_entry.id   AF-A0AAV3F9J4-F1
#
_cell.length_a   1.000
_cell.length_b   1.000
_cell.length_c   1.000
_cell.angle_alpha   90.00
_cell.angle_beta   90.00
_cell.angle_gamma   90.00
#
_symmetry.space_group_name_H-M   'P 1'
#
loop_
_entity.id
_entity.type
_entity.pdbx_description
1 polymer ?
#
loop_
_entity_poly.entity_id
_entity_poly.type
_entity_poly.pdbx_seq_one_letter_code
_entity_poly.pdbx_strand_id
1 'polypeptide(L)'
;MSEEFRKEAFKRLEQMGLTKKDLFIKEKNLRKFIKSNLDHYKLLLDIEKDLGLVQCKKTDKSIRKIKRPVIIKVSLYDVFKFYVNLGHVFRDENKRVYTMEEVEQLIINYYEKNNIYYKI
;
A
#
# COMPACT_ATOMS: atom_id res chain seq x y z
N MET A 1 10.63 8.42 -14.53
CA MET A 1 9.47 9.03 -13.84
C MET A 1 9.40 10.48 -14.26
N SER A 2 8.24 10.98 -14.70
CA SER A 2 8.08 12.39 -15.07
C SER A 2 8.15 13.28 -13.83
N GLU A 3 8.50 14.55 -14.02
CA GLU A 3 8.57 15.52 -12.93
C GLU A 3 7.19 15.76 -12.29
N GLU A 4 6.13 15.76 -13.10
CA GLU A 4 4.73 15.84 -12.65
C GLU A 4 4.36 14.70 -11.70
N PHE A 5 4.74 13.46 -12.03
CA PHE A 5 4.50 12.31 -11.18
C PHE A 5 5.15 12.46 -9.79
N ARG A 6 6.37 13.00 -9.75
CA ARG A 6 7.08 13.24 -8.47
C ARG A 6 6.41 14.33 -7.65
N LYS A 7 5.99 15.44 -8.27
CA LYS A 7 5.28 16.54 -7.59
C LYS A 7 3.99 16.04 -6.94
N GLU A 8 3.24 15.25 -7.68
CA GLU A 8 1.97 14.69 -7.21
C GLU A 8 2.16 13.67 -6.07
N ALA A 9 3.19 12.82 -6.12
CA ALA A 9 3.53 11.92 -5.03
C ALA A 9 3.91 12.67 -3.74
N PHE A 10 4.70 13.75 -3.86
CA PHE A 10 5.06 14.59 -2.70
C PHE A 10 3.85 15.32 -2.11
N LYS A 11 2.93 15.82 -2.93
CA LYS A 11 1.66 16.41 -2.46
C LYS A 11 0.88 15.42 -1.59
N ARG A 12 0.82 14.14 -1.98
CA ARG A 12 0.12 13.10 -1.20
C ARG A 12 0.80 12.76 0.11
N LEU A 13 2.13 12.73 0.13
CA LEU A 13 2.89 12.56 1.38
C LEU A 13 2.54 13.65 2.39
N GLU A 14 2.57 14.92 1.95
CA GLU A 14 2.23 16.06 2.80
C GLU A 14 0.79 15.97 3.32
N GLN A 15 -0.17 15.58 2.47
CA GLN A 15 -1.57 15.34 2.87
C GLN A 15 -1.72 14.22 3.90
N MET A 16 -0.81 13.24 3.93
CA MET A 16 -0.78 12.15 4.91
C MET A 16 0.02 12.51 6.17
N GLY A 17 0.57 13.72 6.25
CA GLY A 17 1.46 14.12 7.36
C GLY A 17 2.82 13.44 7.35
N LEU A 18 3.24 12.90 6.19
CA LEU A 18 4.50 12.17 6.02
C LEU A 18 5.57 13.08 5.41
N THR A 19 6.81 12.84 5.82
CA THR A 19 7.97 13.54 5.29
C THR A 19 8.61 12.79 4.14
N LYS A 20 9.46 13.47 3.37
CA LYS A 20 10.33 12.82 2.36
C LYS A 20 11.24 11.75 2.98
N LYS A 21 11.63 11.92 4.25
CA LYS A 21 12.45 10.95 4.98
C LYS A 21 11.68 9.65 5.21
N ASP A 22 10.38 9.72 5.51
CA ASP A 22 9.53 8.55 5.70
C ASP A 22 9.39 7.75 4.40
N LEU A 23 9.17 8.44 3.28
CA LEU A 23 9.17 7.79 1.96
C LEU A 23 10.51 7.11 1.68
N PHE A 24 11.63 7.77 1.95
CA PHE A 24 12.95 7.18 1.75
C PHE A 24 13.17 5.92 2.60
N ILE A 25 12.70 5.92 3.85
CA ILE A 25 12.75 4.74 4.73
C ILE A 25 11.92 3.60 4.14
N LYS A 26 10.68 3.87 3.71
CA LYS A 26 9.81 2.85 3.09
C LYS A 26 10.41 2.30 1.80
N GLU A 27 10.99 3.13 0.94
CA GLU A 27 11.72 2.69 -0.26
C GLU A 27 12.94 1.83 0.08
N LYS A 28 13.72 2.23 1.10
CA LYS A 28 14.89 1.48 1.57
C LYS A 28 14.47 0.11 2.11
N ASN A 29 13.39 0.03 2.88
CA ASN A 29 12.86 -1.23 3.41
C ASN A 29 12.37 -2.14 2.28
N LEU A 30 11.67 -1.58 1.29
CA LEU A 30 11.29 -2.34 0.10
C LEU A 30 12.51 -2.89 -0.66
N ARG A 31 13.57 -2.11 -0.83
CA ARG A 31 14.81 -2.58 -1.48
C ARG A 31 15.49 -3.70 -0.68
N LYS A 32 15.49 -3.60 0.65
CA LYS A 32 16.00 -4.67 1.52
C LYS A 32 15.15 -5.93 1.40
N PHE A 33 13.82 -5.79 1.40
CA PHE A 33 12.88 -6.89 1.20
C PHE A 33 13.17 -7.62 -0.11
N ILE A 34 13.23 -6.90 -1.24
CA ILE A 34 13.51 -7.47 -2.56
C ILE A 34 14.85 -8.25 -2.60
N LYS A 35 15.83 -7.83 -1.80
CA LYS A 35 17.16 -8.47 -1.71
C LYS A 35 17.27 -9.52 -0.60
N SER A 36 16.21 -9.74 0.16
CA SER A 36 16.21 -10.68 1.28
C SER A 36 15.98 -12.11 0.81
N ASN A 37 16.28 -13.07 1.68
CA ASN A 37 15.97 -14.49 1.46
C ASN A 37 14.55 -14.85 1.95
N LEU A 38 13.67 -13.85 2.17
CA LEU A 38 12.30 -14.10 2.58
C LEU A 38 11.51 -14.73 1.43
N ASP A 39 10.53 -15.56 1.78
CA ASP A 39 9.59 -16.08 0.80
C ASP A 39 8.61 -14.95 0.40
N HIS A 40 8.95 -14.24 -0.67
CA HIS A 40 8.15 -13.13 -1.16
C HIS A 40 6.72 -13.55 -1.53
N TYR A 41 6.51 -14.78 -1.99
CA TYR A 41 5.19 -15.25 -2.39
C TYR A 41 4.26 -15.39 -1.20
N LYS A 42 4.78 -15.82 -0.03
CA LYS A 42 4.00 -15.88 1.22
C LYS A 42 3.64 -14.50 1.76
N LEU A 43 4.44 -13.49 1.45
CA LEU A 43 4.23 -12.10 1.86
C LEU A 43 3.40 -11.29 0.86
N LEU A 44 2.94 -11.90 -0.23
CA LEU A 44 2.05 -11.28 -1.19
C LEU A 44 0.64 -11.82 -1.00
N LEU A 45 -0.23 -11.01 -0.41
CA LEU A 45 -1.64 -11.34 -0.20
C LEU A 45 -2.55 -10.63 -1.20
N ASP A 46 -3.67 -11.24 -1.55
CA ASP A 46 -4.73 -10.67 -2.38
C ASP A 46 -5.60 -9.76 -1.50
N ILE A 47 -5.53 -8.44 -1.74
CA ILE A 47 -6.19 -7.47 -0.86
C ILE A 47 -7.72 -7.60 -0.84
N GLU A 48 -8.34 -8.08 -1.94
CA GLU A 48 -9.79 -8.24 -2.02
C GLU A 48 -10.22 -9.57 -1.38
N LYS A 49 -9.48 -10.66 -1.63
CA LYS A 49 -9.84 -11.98 -1.08
C LYS A 49 -9.42 -12.19 0.38
N ASP A 50 -8.23 -11.74 0.73
CA ASP A 50 -7.61 -12.02 2.03
C ASP A 50 -7.98 -10.97 3.08
N LEU A 51 -8.22 -9.71 2.66
CA LEU A 51 -8.58 -8.59 3.55
C LEU A 51 -9.98 -8.02 3.33
N GLY A 52 -10.72 -8.46 2.29
CA GLY A 52 -12.04 -7.91 1.98
C GLY A 52 -12.02 -6.45 1.50
N LEU A 53 -10.87 -5.98 1.01
CA LEU A 53 -10.66 -4.59 0.63
C LEU A 53 -10.69 -4.38 -0.88
N VAL A 54 -11.33 -3.30 -1.29
CA VAL A 54 -11.48 -2.91 -2.69
C VAL A 54 -10.53 -1.77 -3.03
N GLN A 55 -9.69 -1.98 -4.04
CA GLN A 55 -8.82 -0.94 -4.56
C GLN A 55 -9.61 0.15 -5.30
N CYS A 56 -9.36 1.41 -4.93
CA CYS A 56 -10.01 2.57 -5.50
C CYS A 56 -8.98 3.62 -5.93
N LYS A 57 -9.32 4.39 -6.97
CA LYS A 57 -8.60 5.60 -7.33
C LYS A 57 -9.19 6.76 -6.54
N LYS A 58 -8.37 7.47 -5.78
CA LYS A 58 -8.76 8.71 -5.10
C LYS A 58 -8.35 9.90 -5.95
N THR A 59 -9.28 10.84 -6.08
CA THR A 59 -9.07 12.17 -6.67
C THR A 59 -9.59 13.19 -5.68
N ASP A 60 -9.26 14.47 -5.88
CA ASP A 60 -9.77 15.56 -5.03
C ASP A 60 -11.30 15.60 -4.94
N LYS A 61 -12.01 15.04 -5.95
CA LYS A 61 -13.47 15.11 -6.07
C LYS A 61 -14.21 13.81 -5.81
N SER A 62 -13.54 12.65 -5.88
CA SER A 62 -14.22 11.37 -5.80
C SER A 62 -13.29 10.19 -5.52
N ILE A 63 -13.87 9.11 -5.00
CA ILE A 63 -13.23 7.81 -4.83
C ILE A 63 -14.00 6.81 -5.69
N ARG A 64 -13.30 6.20 -6.67
CA ARG A 64 -13.92 5.29 -7.64
C ARG A 64 -13.26 3.91 -7.59
N LYS A 65 -14.05 2.84 -7.50
CA LYS A 65 -13.56 1.45 -7.58
C LYS A 65 -12.79 1.26 -8.89
N ILE A 66 -11.60 0.68 -8.81
CA ILE A 66 -10.86 0.24 -9.98
C ILE A 66 -11.44 -1.11 -10.39
N LYS A 67 -12.10 -1.17 -11.56
CA LYS A 67 -12.79 -2.39 -12.03
C LYS A 67 -11.84 -3.51 -12.43
N ARG A 68 -10.61 -3.17 -12.85
CA ARG A 68 -9.59 -4.11 -13.32
C ARG A 68 -8.21 -3.69 -12.77
N PRO A 69 -7.92 -4.01 -11.51
CA PRO A 69 -6.63 -3.71 -10.92
C PRO A 69 -5.52 -4.50 -11.63
N VAL A 70 -4.45 -3.82 -12.04
CA VAL A 70 -3.28 -4.45 -12.69
C VAL A 70 -2.44 -5.23 -11.67
N ILE A 71 -2.45 -4.78 -10.41
CA ILE A 71 -1.77 -5.41 -9.29
C ILE A 71 -2.82 -5.69 -8.21
N ILE A 72 -3.07 -6.98 -7.97
CA ILE A 72 -4.06 -7.46 -6.99
C ILE A 72 -3.36 -7.83 -5.67
N LYS A 73 -2.10 -8.26 -5.76
CA LYS A 73 -1.32 -8.68 -4.60
C LYS A 73 -0.53 -7.53 -3.99
N VAL A 74 -0.58 -7.40 -2.68
CA VAL A 74 0.05 -6.33 -1.91
C VAL A 74 0.88 -6.98 -0.78
N SER A 75 1.99 -6.35 -0.44
CA SER A 75 2.80 -6.71 0.72
C SER A 75 2.93 -5.50 1.64
N LEU A 76 3.25 -5.74 2.92
CA LEU A 76 3.58 -4.70 3.89
C LEU A 76 4.61 -3.68 3.37
N TYR A 77 5.54 -4.13 2.52
CA TYR A 77 6.65 -3.31 2.00
C TYR A 77 6.26 -2.42 0.83
N ASP A 78 5.13 -2.67 0.15
CA ASP A 78 4.74 -1.95 -1.07
C ASP A 78 3.41 -1.20 -0.96
N VAL A 79 2.70 -1.26 0.18
CA VAL A 79 1.47 -0.49 0.45
C VAL A 79 1.65 0.99 0.08
N PHE A 80 2.79 1.59 0.48
CA PHE A 80 3.08 3.00 0.22
C PHE A 80 3.09 3.36 -1.26
N LYS A 81 3.44 2.42 -2.16
CA LYS A 81 3.42 2.69 -3.60
C LYS A 81 1.99 2.95 -4.09
N PHE A 82 1.01 2.26 -3.52
CA PHE A 82 -0.39 2.48 -3.88
C PHE A 82 -0.85 3.87 -3.43
N TYR A 83 -0.61 4.21 -2.17
CA TYR A 83 -1.05 5.47 -1.59
C TYR A 83 -0.30 6.68 -2.15
N VAL A 84 1.03 6.65 -2.11
CA VAL A 84 1.89 7.78 -2.45
C VAL A 84 2.08 7.87 -3.97
N ASN A 85 2.54 6.78 -4.60
CA ASN A 85 2.91 6.84 -6.01
C ASN A 85 1.67 6.82 -6.92
N LEU A 86 0.71 5.93 -6.65
CA LEU A 86 -0.46 5.74 -7.50
C LEU A 86 -1.68 6.58 -7.10
N GLY A 87 -1.75 7.10 -5.87
CA GLY A 87 -2.94 7.80 -5.36
C GLY A 87 -4.14 6.86 -5.20
N HIS A 88 -3.87 5.57 -5.04
CA HIS A 88 -4.88 4.56 -4.75
C HIS A 88 -5.16 4.54 -3.25
N VAL A 89 -6.39 4.16 -2.90
CA VAL A 89 -6.82 3.90 -1.53
C VAL A 89 -7.61 2.61 -1.51
N PHE A 90 -7.67 1.97 -0.34
CA PHE A 90 -8.49 0.78 -0.14
C PHE A 90 -9.73 1.12 0.67
N ARG A 91 -10.86 0.47 0.36
CA ARG A 91 -12.10 0.60 1.11
C ARG A 91 -12.78 -0.74 1.33
N ASP A 92 -13.56 -0.86 2.39
CA ASP A 92 -14.41 -2.03 2.62
C ASP A 92 -15.74 -1.96 1.84
N GLU A 93 -16.58 -2.99 2.03
CA GLU A 93 -17.94 -3.06 1.47
C GLU A 93 -18.85 -1.94 1.96
N ASN A 94 -18.63 -1.45 3.19
CA ASN A 94 -19.32 -0.30 3.79
C ASN A 94 -18.84 1.04 3.25
N LYS A 95 -17.90 1.04 2.29
CA LYS A 95 -17.26 2.21 1.69
C LYS A 95 -16.39 3.02 2.65
N ARG A 96 -16.03 2.50 3.83
CA ARG A 96 -15.03 3.10 4.71
C ARG A 96 -13.68 3.04 4.01
N VAL A 97 -13.02 4.18 3.91
CA VAL A 97 -11.69 4.30 3.30
C VAL A 97 -10.63 4.16 4.38
N TYR A 98 -9.64 3.33 4.13
CA TYR A 98 -8.55 3.05 5.06
C TYR A 98 -7.34 3.93 4.78
N THR A 99 -6.67 4.39 5.82
CA THR A 99 -5.35 5.03 5.70
C THR A 99 -4.29 4.00 5.31
N MET A 100 -3.11 4.47 4.92
CA MET A 100 -1.99 3.59 4.58
C MET A 100 -1.59 2.75 5.80
N GLU A 101 -1.51 3.38 6.97
CA GLU A 101 -1.13 2.75 8.24
C GLU A 101 -2.16 1.70 8.68
N GLU A 102 -3.46 1.98 8.52
CA GLU A 102 -4.50 0.99 8.82
C GLU A 102 -4.37 -0.25 7.93
N VAL A 103 -4.06 -0.08 6.65
CA VAL A 103 -3.83 -1.22 5.73
C VAL A 103 -2.55 -1.96 6.09
N GLU A 104 -1.46 -1.26 6.43
CA GLU A 104 -0.23 -1.89 6.92
C GLU A 104 -0.51 -2.73 8.17
N GLN A 105 -1.32 -2.24 9.11
CA GLN A 105 -1.72 -2.98 10.30
C GLN A 105 -2.60 -4.20 9.98
N LEU A 106 -3.52 -4.10 9.04
CA LEU A 106 -4.33 -5.26 8.59
C LEU A 106 -3.45 -6.37 8.00
N ILE A 107 -2.42 -6.00 7.24
CA ILE A 107 -1.45 -6.94 6.67
C ILE A 107 -0.64 -7.60 7.78
N ILE A 108 -0.17 -6.83 8.77
CA ILE A 108 0.54 -7.37 9.94
C ILE A 108 -0.34 -8.38 10.69
N ASN A 109 -1.59 -8.03 10.99
CA ASN A 109 -2.54 -8.92 11.66
C ASN A 109 -2.77 -10.20 10.85
N TYR A 110 -2.85 -10.09 9.52
CA TYR A 110 -2.97 -11.25 8.64
C TYR A 110 -1.73 -12.15 8.71
N TYR A 111 -0.52 -11.59 8.70
CA TYR A 111 0.71 -12.38 8.84
C TYR A 111 0.78 -13.09 10.19
N GLU A 112 0.49 -12.39 11.28
CA GLU A 112 0.50 -12.95 12.63
C GLU A 112 -0.51 -14.09 12.78
N LYS A 113 -1.75 -13.89 12.31
CA LYS A 113 -2.80 -14.92 12.34
C LYS A 113 -2.41 -16.19 11.58
N ASN A 114 -1.62 -16.05 10.50
CA ASN A 114 -1.21 -17.16 9.65
C ASN A 114 0.22 -17.66 9.93
N ASN A 115 0.87 -17.22 11.01
CA ASN A 115 2.25 -17.55 11.35
C ASN A 115 3.25 -17.26 10.21
N ILE A 116 3.01 -16.21 9.43
CA ILE A 116 3.89 -15.78 8.34
C ILE A 116 4.99 -14.91 8.93
N TYR A 117 6.24 -15.33 8.75
CA TYR A 117 7.40 -14.55 9.19
C TYR A 117 7.64 -13.34 8.27
N TYR A 118 7.76 -12.16 8.86
CA TYR A 118 8.08 -10.90 8.18
C TYR A 118 9.13 -10.10 8.97
N LYS A 119 9.74 -9.09 8.34
CA LYS A 119 10.79 -8.26 8.97
C LYS A 119 10.68 -6.79 8.56
N ILE A 120 10.45 -5.89 9.51
CA ILE A 120 10.38 -4.43 9.27
C ILE A 120 11.78 -3.81 9.29
#